data_AF-A0A562U8B5-F1
#
_entry.id   AF-A0A562U8B5-F1
#
_cell.length_a   1.000
_cell.length_b   1.000
_cell.length_c   1.000
_cell.angle_alpha   90.00
_cell.angle_beta   90.00
_cell.angle_gamma   90.00
#
_symmetry.space_group_name_H-M   'P 1'
#
loop_
_entity.id
_entity.type
_entity.pdbx_description
1 polymer ?
#
loop_
_entity_poly.entity_id
_entity_poly.type
_entity_poly.pdbx_seq_one_letter_code
_entity_poly.pdbx_strand_id
1 'polypeptide(L)' 'MNEFDINDPNYTKWGIFYFNPNDPRAICRVRNDSRTTWYTFNFAHRVSYFYAALLLLVIACVIIYGKWF' A
#
# COMPACT_ATOMS: atom_id res chain seq x y z
N MET A 1 17.84 -4.73 -14.21
CA MET A 1 16.42 -4.44 -13.90
C MET A 1 16.37 -3.05 -13.31
N ASN A 2 15.34 -2.25 -13.63
CA ASN A 2 15.17 -0.94 -13.00
C ASN A 2 14.59 -1.18 -11.61
N GLU A 3 15.34 -0.84 -10.56
CA GLU A 3 14.98 -1.08 -9.17
C GLU A 3 13.73 -0.30 -8.71
N PHE A 4 13.30 0.67 -9.52
CA PHE A 4 12.08 1.46 -9.32
C PHE A 4 10.93 1.01 -10.23
N ASP A 5 11.06 -0.11 -10.94
CA ASP A 5 9.99 -0.58 -11.82
C ASP A 5 8.78 -1.05 -11.00
N ILE A 6 7.76 -0.20 -10.97
CA ILE A 6 6.47 -0.48 -10.34
C ILE A 6 5.68 -1.61 -11.03
N ASN A 7 6.13 -2.08 -12.19
CA ASN A 7 5.54 -3.20 -12.92
C ASN A 7 6.28 -4.52 -12.68
N ASP A 8 7.36 -4.52 -11.88
CA ASP A 8 8.05 -5.76 -11.57
C ASP A 8 7.19 -6.62 -10.63
N PRO A 9 6.72 -7.80 -11.08
CA PRO A 9 5.86 -8.67 -10.28
C PRO A 9 6.57 -9.18 -9.01
N ASN A 10 7.90 -9.17 -8.96
CA ASN A 10 8.67 -9.59 -7.78
C ASN A 10 8.44 -8.67 -6.56
N TYR A 11 8.07 -7.41 -6.78
CA TYR A 11 7.78 -6.47 -5.69
C TYR A 11 6.33 -6.55 -5.20
N THR A 12 5.44 -7.28 -5.88
CA THR A 12 4.03 -7.39 -5.49
C THR A 12 3.74 -8.78 -4.94
N LYS A 13 3.59 -8.89 -3.62
CA LYS A 13 3.17 -10.13 -2.96
C LYS A 13 1.65 -10.25 -2.99
N TRP A 14 1.17 -11.42 -3.41
CA TRP A 14 -0.25 -11.78 -3.48
C TRP A 14 -1.11 -10.80 -4.29
N GLY A 15 -0.51 -10.04 -5.21
CA GLY A 15 -1.22 -9.07 -6.06
C GLY A 15 -1.73 -7.81 -5.37
N ILE A 16 -1.41 -7.57 -4.08
CA ILE A 16 -1.94 -6.42 -3.31
C ILE A 16 -0.85 -5.73 -2.48
N PHE A 17 0.05 -6.51 -1.87
CA PHE A 17 1.08 -6.00 -0.97
C PHE A 17 2.34 -5.66 -1.74
N TYR A 18 2.72 -4.39 -1.71
CA TYR A 18 3.95 -3.93 -2.35
C TYR A 18 5.12 -3.93 -1.37
N PHE A 19 6.24 -4.48 -1.81
CA PHE A 19 7.49 -4.59 -1.07
C PHE A 19 8.65 -4.21 -1.99
N ASN A 20 9.05 -2.95 -1.95
CA ASN A 20 10.27 -2.51 -2.63
C ASN A 20 11.12 -1.63 -1.69
N PRO A 21 12.23 -2.15 -1.13
CA PRO A 21 13.10 -1.36 -0.26
C PRO A 21 13.78 -0.20 -1.00
N ASN A 22 13.90 -0.28 -2.33
CA ASN A 22 14.56 0.74 -3.14
C ASN A 22 13.64 1.91 -3.49
N ASP A 23 12.30 1.73 -3.49
CA ASP A 23 11.35 2.83 -3.65
C ASP A 23 11.15 3.57 -2.32
N PRO A 24 11.59 4.83 -2.16
CA PRO A 24 11.53 5.55 -0.88
C PRO A 24 10.10 5.97 -0.48
N ARG A 25 9.10 5.81 -1.35
CA ARG A 25 7.73 6.23 -1.07
C ARG A 25 7.05 5.27 -0.11
N ALA A 26 6.29 5.82 0.83
CA ALA A 26 5.46 5.05 1.75
C ALA A 26 4.14 4.58 1.10
N ILE A 27 3.59 5.39 0.20
CA ILE A 27 2.40 5.10 -0.59
C ILE A 27 2.82 5.10 -2.06
N CYS A 28 2.59 3.97 -2.73
CA CYS A 28 3.01 3.75 -4.11
C CYS A 28 1.80 3.43 -4.99
N ARG A 29 1.93 3.77 -6.27
CA ARG A 29 1.02 3.37 -7.32
C ARG A 29 1.57 2.10 -7.97
N VAL A 30 0.86 0.98 -7.84
CA VAL A 30 1.32 -0.36 -8.25
C VAL A 30 0.36 -0.94 -9.27
N ARG A 31 0.89 -1.76 -10.18
CA ARG A 31 0.11 -2.43 -11.23
C ARG A 31 0.19 -3.95 -11.06
N ASN A 32 -0.94 -4.65 -11.13
CA ASN A 32 -0.96 -6.13 -11.13
C ASN A 32 -0.72 -6.66 -12.54
N ASP A 33 -0.58 -7.98 -12.60
CA ASP A 33 -0.61 -8.79 -13.81
C ASP A 33 -1.83 -8.50 -14.70
N SER A 34 -3.00 -8.15 -14.13
CA SER A 34 -4.19 -7.74 -14.90
C SER A 34 -4.13 -6.30 -15.42
N ARG A 35 -2.97 -5.63 -15.33
CA ARG A 35 -2.72 -4.24 -15.74
C ARG A 35 -3.59 -3.19 -15.02
N THR A 36 -4.30 -3.58 -13.98
CA THR A 36 -5.07 -2.69 -13.11
C THR A 36 -4.10 -1.95 -12.22
N THR A 37 -4.31 -0.65 -12.04
CA THR A 37 -3.45 0.17 -11.19
C THR A 37 -4.19 0.56 -9.92
N TRP A 38 -3.58 0.37 -8.76
CA TRP A 38 -4.12 0.82 -7.48
C TRP A 38 -3.04 1.46 -6.61
N TYR A 39 -3.46 2.10 -5.53
CA TYR A 39 -2.57 2.64 -4.51
C TYR A 39 -2.44 1.64 -3.37
N THR A 40 -1.22 1.44 -2.92
CA THR A 40 -0.92 0.55 -1.79
C THR A 40 0.23 1.12 -0.98
N PHE A 41 0.39 0.63 0.25
CA PHE A 41 1.53 0.96 1.08
C PHE A 41 2.74 0.14 0.66
N ASN A 42 3.93 0.76 0.69
CA ASN A 42 5.18 0.05 0.51
C ASN A 42 5.65 -0.53 1.84
N PHE A 43 5.29 -1.78 2.11
CA PHE A 43 5.56 -2.44 3.39
C PHE A 43 7.04 -2.78 3.61
N ALA A 44 7.93 -2.46 2.66
CA ALA A 44 9.37 -2.49 2.90
C ALA A 44 9.83 -1.43 3.91
N HIS A 45 9.05 -0.36 4.13
CA HIS A 45 9.41 0.75 5.01
C HIS A 45 8.60 0.81 6.29
N ARG A 46 9.27 1.08 7.42
CA ARG A 46 8.63 1.21 8.75
C ARG A 46 7.54 2.29 8.77
N VAL A 47 7.76 3.39 8.05
CA VAL A 47 6.80 4.51 7.98
C VAL A 47 5.46 4.08 7.36
N SER A 48 5.47 3.11 6.45
CA SER A 48 4.25 2.59 5.81
C SER A 48 3.34 1.88 6.79
N TYR A 49 3.90 1.21 7.80
CA TYR A 49 3.10 0.60 8.88
C TYR A 49 2.41 1.65 9.74
N PHE A 50 3.06 2.80 9.98
CA PHE A 50 2.44 3.92 10.69
C PHE A 50 1.23 4.46 9.93
N TYR A 51 1.37 4.72 8.62
CA TYR A 51 0.25 5.19 7.80
C TYR A 51 -0.87 4.15 7.67
N ALA A 52 -0.53 2.87 7.52
CA ALA A 52 -1.52 1.80 7.49
C ALA A 52 -2.29 1.69 8.81
N ALA A 53 -1.61 1.79 9.96
CA ALA A 53 -2.25 1.81 11.27
C ALA A 53 -3.16 3.03 11.45
N LEU A 54 -2.72 4.21 11.00
CA LEU A 54 -3.52 5.43 11.03
C LEU A 54 -4.80 5.29 10.18
N LEU A 55 -4.68 4.74 8.96
CA LEU A 55 -5.82 4.49 8.09
C LEU A 55 -6.84 3.54 8.76
N LEU A 56 -6.36 2.44 9.34
CA LEU A 56 -7.22 1.49 10.05
C LEU A 56 -7.91 2.13 11.25
N LEU A 57 -7.20 2.99 11.99
CA LEU A 57 -7.77 3.73 13.12
C LEU A 57 -8.87 4.70 12.67
N VAL A 58 -8.65 5.44 11.59
CA VAL A 58 -9.68 6.32 11.01
C VAL A 58 -10.91 5.52 10.59
N ILE A 59 -10.73 4.40 9.88
CA ILE A 59 -11.83 3.51 9.48
C ILE A 59 -12.58 3.00 10.71
N ALA A 60 -11.87 2.55 11.75
CA ALA A 60 -12.48 2.07 12.98
C ALA A 60 -13.28 3.19 13.69
N CYS A 61 -12.73 4.39 13.80
CA CYS A 61 -13.44 5.55 14.34
C CYS A 61 -14.71 5.85 13.55
N VAL A 62 -14.65 5.86 12.22
CA VAL A 62 -15.84 6.07 11.37
C VAL A 62 -16.87 4.98 11.59
N ILE A 63 -16.48 3.72 11.72
CA ILE A 63 -17.43 2.61 11.95
C ILE A 63 -18.07 2.69 13.34
N ILE A 64 -17.30 3.08 14.37
CA ILE A 64 -17.78 3.15 15.75
C ILE A 64 -18.70 4.37 15.96
N TYR A 65 -18.27 5.53 15.47
CA TYR A 65 -18.95 6.81 15.73
C TYR A 65 -19.88 7.25 14.59
N GLY A 66 -19.69 6.72 13.38
CA GLY A 66 -20.52 7.03 12.20
C GLY A 66 -21.83 6.25 12.13
N LYS A 67 -22.13 5.36 13.10
CA LYS A 67 -23.40 4.64 13.23
C LYS A 67 -24.63 5.52 13.57
N TRP A 68 -24.46 6.85 13.60
CA TRP A 68 -25.44 7.82 14.08
C TRP A 68 -25.90 8.84 13.01
N PHE A 69 -25.59 8.62 11.73
CA PHE A 69 -26.20 9.32 10.59
C PHE A 69 -27.22 8.41 9.90
#